data_AF-A0A352D9T6-F1
#
_entry.id   AF-A0A352D9T6-F1
#
_cell.length_a   1.000
_cell.length_b   1.000
_cell.length_c   1.000
_cell.angle_alpha   90.00
_cell.angle_beta   90.00
_cell.angle_gamma   90.00
#
_symmetry.space_group_name_H-M   'P 1'
#
loop_
_entity.id
_entity.type
_entity.pdbx_description
1 polymer ?
#
loop_
_entity_poly.entity_id
_entity_poly.type
_entity_poly.pdbx_seq_one_letter_code
_entity_poly.pdbx_strand_id
1 'polypeptide(L)'
;MEHLKIINMIADEIERKINSSMENRYLLNLFTLEKSLVYYLNAVNANSYVIERLKHAAEKVGFSQRSVEFLDDIMIENNQCSRQAEIYSNILAGLMDARASIVSNNLNVMMKNLNAVVIAIAVPSFFAGVGGMSELATITQIADPRVTYPVFILLMSGLGVAVYWIIKHVEKH
;
A
#
# COMPACT_ATOMS: atom_id res chain seq x y z
N MET A 1 21.38 7.96 -20.60
CA MET A 1 20.41 6.89 -20.93
C MET A 1 20.41 5.69 -19.95
N GLU A 2 21.55 5.14 -19.53
CA GLU A 2 21.56 3.94 -18.66
C GLU A 2 20.85 4.12 -17.31
N HIS A 3 21.00 5.27 -16.64
CA HIS A 3 20.37 5.52 -15.34
C HIS A 3 18.83 5.52 -15.42
N LEU A 4 18.24 6.10 -16.47
CA LEU A 4 16.79 6.07 -16.70
C LEU A 4 16.29 4.65 -16.98
N LYS A 5 17.08 3.85 -17.69
CA LYS A 5 16.76 2.44 -17.96
C LYS A 5 16.78 1.61 -16.66
N ILE A 6 17.73 1.88 -15.78
CA ILE A 6 17.80 1.26 -14.45
C ILE A 6 16.61 1.69 -13.58
N ILE A 7 16.27 2.98 -13.57
CA ILE A 7 15.10 3.50 -12.84
C ILE A 7 13.82 2.82 -13.34
N ASN A 8 13.66 2.66 -14.66
CA ASN A 8 12.51 1.97 -15.24
C ASN A 8 12.44 0.50 -14.82
N MET A 9 13.57 -0.21 -14.85
CA MET A 9 13.63 -1.62 -14.48
C MET A 9 13.32 -1.83 -12.98
N ILE A 10 13.79 -0.90 -12.14
CA ILE A 10 13.48 -0.88 -10.70
C ILE A 10 12.01 -0.54 -10.48
N ALA A 11 11.45 0.43 -11.20
CA ALA A 11 10.04 0.79 -11.12
C ALA A 11 9.13 -0.40 -11.46
N ASP A 12 9.41 -1.12 -12.57
CA ASP A 12 8.68 -2.31 -12.99
C ASP A 12 8.78 -3.46 -11.96
N GLU A 13 9.97 -3.67 -11.39
CA GLU A 13 10.18 -4.69 -10.37
C GLU A 13 9.41 -4.35 -9.08
N ILE A 14 9.45 -3.08 -8.68
CA ILE A 14 8.71 -2.57 -7.54
C ILE A 14 7.20 -2.69 -7.81
N GLU A 15 6.68 -2.32 -8.98
CA GLU A 15 5.26 -2.43 -9.33
C GLU A 15 4.76 -3.89 -9.24
N ARG A 16 5.53 -4.84 -9.79
CA ARG A 16 5.21 -6.28 -9.69
C ARG A 16 5.25 -6.78 -8.25
N LYS A 17 6.25 -6.37 -7.46
CA LYS A 17 6.36 -6.74 -6.04
C LYS A 17 5.31 -6.05 -5.19
N ILE A 18 4.85 -4.86 -5.58
CA ILE A 18 3.75 -4.15 -4.94
C ILE A 18 2.45 -4.93 -5.08
N ASN A 19 2.18 -5.44 -6.28
CA ASN A 19 1.02 -6.27 -6.55
C ASN A 19 1.06 -7.62 -5.82
N SER A 20 2.23 -8.19 -5.52
CA SER A 20 2.36 -9.53 -4.93
C SER A 20 2.64 -9.55 -3.42
N SER A 21 3.37 -8.58 -2.86
CA SER A 21 3.69 -8.53 -1.42
C SER A 21 3.83 -7.09 -0.87
N MET A 22 3.13 -6.84 0.23
CA MET A 22 3.07 -5.55 0.91
C MET A 22 4.05 -5.52 2.09
N GLU A 23 5.34 -5.26 1.84
CA GLU A 23 6.30 -5.01 2.92
C GLU A 23 6.72 -3.54 2.97
N ASN A 24 6.82 -2.96 4.17
CA ASN A 24 7.30 -1.59 4.43
C ASN A 24 8.64 -1.29 3.74
N ARG A 25 9.48 -2.30 3.54
CA ARG A 25 10.76 -2.18 2.85
C ARG A 25 10.60 -1.67 1.41
N TYR A 26 9.59 -2.14 0.67
CA TYR A 26 9.36 -1.69 -0.71
C TYR A 26 8.84 -0.26 -0.78
N LEU A 27 8.09 0.18 0.25
CA LEU A 27 7.63 1.57 0.37
C LEU A 27 8.80 2.53 0.62
N LEU A 28 9.74 2.16 1.49
CA LEU A 28 10.96 2.94 1.72
C LEU A 28 11.83 3.02 0.46
N ASN A 29 11.90 1.92 -0.32
CA ASN A 29 12.59 1.92 -1.61
C ASN A 29 11.92 2.84 -2.64
N LEU A 30 10.58 2.86 -2.71
CA LEU A 30 9.83 3.80 -3.55
C LEU A 30 10.14 5.26 -3.18
N PHE A 31 10.13 5.59 -1.89
CA PHE A 31 10.45 6.93 -1.41
C PHE A 31 11.88 7.34 -1.75
N THR A 32 12.82 6.41 -1.64
CA THR A 32 14.22 6.64 -2.02
C THR A 32 14.36 6.87 -3.53
N LEU A 33 13.59 6.13 -4.34
CA LEU A 33 13.57 6.28 -5.79
C LEU A 33 12.95 7.61 -6.22
N GLU A 34 11.83 8.00 -5.61
CA GLU A 34 11.17 9.31 -5.81
C GLU A 34 12.15 10.45 -5.53
N LYS A 35 12.80 10.44 -4.37
CA LYS A 35 13.80 11.43 -4.00
C LYS A 35 14.94 11.50 -5.02
N SER A 36 15.43 10.35 -5.46
CA SER A 36 16.49 10.27 -6.48
C SER A 36 16.04 10.87 -7.81
N LEU A 37 14.79 10.65 -8.20
CA LEU A 37 14.21 11.17 -9.43
C LEU A 37 14.02 12.70 -9.37
N VAL A 38 13.63 13.24 -8.23
CA VAL A 38 13.58 14.71 -8.00
C VAL A 38 14.96 15.33 -8.17
N TYR A 39 16.01 14.73 -7.60
CA TYR A 39 17.38 15.21 -7.84
C TYR A 39 17.80 15.10 -9.31
N TYR A 40 17.41 14.01 -9.99
CA TYR A 40 17.69 13.82 -11.40
C TYR A 40 17.01 14.87 -12.28
N LEU A 41 15.73 15.16 -12.04
CA LEU A 41 14.98 16.19 -12.74
C LEU A 41 15.63 17.58 -12.56
N ASN A 42 16.01 17.92 -11.33
CA ASN A 42 16.74 19.16 -11.05
C ASN A 42 18.07 19.25 -11.81
N ALA A 43 18.85 18.17 -11.85
CA ALA A 43 20.12 18.12 -12.58
C ALA A 43 19.92 18.26 -14.09
N VAL A 44 18.93 17.58 -14.66
CA VAL A 44 18.59 17.68 -16.10
C VAL A 44 18.14 19.09 -16.46
N ASN A 45 17.33 19.73 -15.62
CA ASN A 45 16.90 21.11 -15.83
C ASN A 45 18.08 22.09 -15.76
N ALA A 46 18.98 21.91 -14.79
CA ALA A 46 20.21 22.71 -14.70
C ALA A 46 21.10 22.53 -15.93
N ASN A 47 21.26 21.29 -16.43
CA ASN A 47 21.99 21.02 -17.66
C ASN A 47 21.37 21.74 -18.86
N SER A 48 20.03 21.77 -18.95
CA SER A 48 19.33 22.46 -20.03
C SER A 48 19.71 23.94 -20.11
N TYR A 49 19.74 24.63 -18.96
CA TYR A 49 20.17 26.03 -18.88
C TYR A 49 21.64 26.21 -19.30
N VAL A 50 22.53 25.31 -18.88
CA VAL A 50 23.95 25.36 -19.23
C VAL A 50 24.14 25.14 -20.74
N ILE A 51 23.45 24.17 -21.34
CA ILE A 51 23.51 23.88 -22.78
C ILE A 51 23.03 25.10 -23.58
N GLU A 52 21.91 25.71 -23.19
CA GLU A 52 21.38 26.92 -23.82
C GLU A 52 22.38 28.09 -23.73
N ARG A 53 22.97 28.31 -22.56
CA ARG A 53 24.02 29.32 -22.36
C ARG A 53 25.25 29.06 -23.23
N LEU A 54 25.67 27.80 -23.35
CA LEU A 54 26.81 27.38 -24.16
C LEU A 54 26.53 27.64 -25.65
N LYS A 55 25.32 27.32 -26.11
CA LYS A 55 24.88 27.59 -27.48
C LYS A 55 24.88 29.08 -27.79
N HIS A 56 24.37 29.93 -26.89
CA HIS A 56 24.43 31.39 -27.06
C HIS A 56 25.86 31.94 -27.04
N ALA A 57 26.79 31.28 -26.36
CA ALA A 57 28.19 31.66 -26.34
C ALA A 57 28.99 31.08 -27.52
N ALA A 58 28.43 30.16 -28.30
CA ALA A 58 29.14 29.38 -29.31
C ALA A 58 29.86 30.25 -30.35
N GLU A 59 29.20 31.31 -30.84
CA GLU A 59 29.82 32.25 -31.78
C GLU A 59 30.99 33.03 -31.16
N LYS A 60 30.87 33.44 -29.89
CA LYS A 60 31.92 34.18 -29.17
C LYS A 60 33.12 33.30 -28.83
N VAL A 61 32.90 32.00 -28.62
CA VAL A 61 33.92 31.01 -28.28
C VAL A 61 34.57 30.41 -29.54
N GLY A 62 34.00 30.68 -30.73
CA GLY A 62 34.54 30.18 -32.01
C GLY A 62 34.23 28.71 -32.27
N PHE A 63 33.07 28.22 -31.82
CA PHE A 63 32.64 26.86 -32.12
C PHE A 63 32.39 26.65 -33.61
N SER A 64 32.72 25.45 -34.09
CA SER A 64 32.42 25.07 -35.47
C SER A 64 30.91 24.84 -35.64
N GLN A 65 30.41 24.96 -36.87
CA GLN A 65 29.01 24.67 -37.20
C GLN A 65 28.59 23.27 -36.72
N ARG A 66 29.46 22.27 -36.88
CA ARG A 66 29.24 20.90 -36.42
C ARG A 66 29.10 20.79 -34.90
N SER A 67 29.86 21.61 -34.15
CA SER A 67 29.77 21.66 -32.70
C SER A 67 28.45 22.26 -32.23
N VAL A 68 27.93 23.26 -32.96
CA VAL A 68 26.62 23.87 -32.67
C VAL A 68 25.49 22.88 -32.96
N GLU A 69 25.54 22.16 -34.07
CA GLU A 69 24.58 21.09 -34.40
C GLU A 69 24.59 19.99 -33.32
N PHE A 70 25.77 19.59 -32.86
CA PHE A 70 25.88 18.61 -31.77
C PHE A 70 25.28 19.11 -30.44
N LEU A 71 25.36 20.41 -30.14
CA LEU A 71 24.69 20.98 -28.97
C LEU A 71 23.17 20.94 -29.10
N ASP A 72 22.63 21.10 -30.30
CA ASP A 72 21.19 20.95 -30.55
C ASP A 72 20.73 19.51 -30.30
N ASP A 73 21.50 18.51 -30.73
CA ASP A 73 21.21 17.11 -30.44
C ASP A 73 21.22 16.84 -28.92
N ILE A 74 22.24 17.32 -28.20
CA ILE A 74 22.31 17.18 -26.73
C ILE A 74 21.12 17.88 -26.06
N MET A 75 20.72 19.06 -26.54
CA MET A 75 19.57 19.78 -26.00
C MET A 75 18.26 19.00 -26.20
N ILE A 76 18.08 18.35 -27.35
CA ILE A 76 16.95 17.45 -27.61
C ILE A 76 16.98 16.26 -26.65
N GLU A 77 18.14 15.59 -26.49
CA GLU A 77 18.27 14.42 -25.61
C GLU A 77 18.06 14.78 -24.12
N ASN A 78 18.55 15.95 -23.68
CA ASN A 78 18.32 16.45 -22.33
C ASN A 78 16.83 16.72 -22.06
N ASN A 79 16.12 17.32 -23.03
CA ASN A 79 14.68 17.53 -22.94
C ASN A 79 13.91 16.20 -22.88
N GLN A 80 14.32 15.19 -23.65
CA GLN A 80 13.72 13.85 -23.58
C GLN A 80 13.93 13.22 -22.20
N CYS A 81 15.14 13.34 -21.63
CA CYS A 81 15.43 12.87 -20.29
C CYS A 81 14.55 13.57 -19.23
N SER A 82 14.33 14.88 -19.37
CA SER A 82 13.48 15.65 -18.44
C SER A 82 12.04 15.15 -18.48
N ARG A 83 11.45 15.02 -19.67
CA ARG A 83 10.11 14.48 -19.86
C ARG A 83 9.95 13.07 -19.31
N GLN A 84 10.94 12.22 -19.52
CA GLN A 84 10.90 10.86 -19.02
C GLN A 84 10.95 10.82 -17.49
N ALA A 85 11.75 11.69 -16.86
CA ALA A 85 11.80 11.81 -15.42
C ALA A 85 10.46 12.32 -14.84
N GLU A 86 9.80 13.28 -15.49
CA GLU A 86 8.45 13.74 -15.09
C GLU A 86 7.41 12.60 -15.16
N ILE A 87 7.41 11.81 -16.24
CA ILE A 87 6.51 10.67 -16.40
C ILE A 87 6.71 9.66 -15.27
N TYR A 88 7.96 9.28 -14.97
CA TYR A 88 8.25 8.35 -13.88
C TYR A 88 7.88 8.91 -12.51
N SER A 89 8.02 10.22 -12.29
CA SER A 89 7.63 10.85 -11.04
C SER A 89 6.13 10.76 -10.82
N ASN A 90 5.34 10.97 -11.88
CA ASN A 90 3.89 10.84 -11.83
C ASN A 90 3.46 9.39 -11.59
N ILE A 91 4.12 8.41 -12.22
CA ILE A 91 3.85 6.99 -11.99
C ILE A 91 4.17 6.62 -10.53
N LEU A 92 5.32 7.04 -10.00
CA LEU A 92 5.71 6.77 -8.61
C LEU A 92 4.72 7.37 -7.61
N ALA A 93 4.28 8.60 -7.83
CA ALA A 93 3.25 9.25 -7.01
C ALA A 93 1.94 8.44 -7.02
N GLY A 94 1.47 8.03 -8.21
CA GLY A 94 0.28 7.18 -8.35
C GLY A 94 0.42 5.83 -7.64
N LEU A 95 1.61 5.22 -7.66
CA LEU A 95 1.89 3.98 -6.92
C LEU A 95 1.89 4.19 -5.40
N MET A 96 2.36 5.35 -4.91
CA MET A 96 2.28 5.68 -3.48
C MET A 96 0.84 5.86 -3.01
N ASP A 97 -0.01 6.53 -3.79
CA ASP A 97 -1.43 6.70 -3.47
C ASP A 97 -2.19 5.37 -3.51
N ALA A 98 -1.93 4.54 -4.53
CA ALA A 98 -2.48 3.20 -4.62
C ALA A 98 -2.07 2.34 -3.40
N ARG A 99 -0.82 2.46 -2.93
CA ARG A 99 -0.35 1.79 -1.71
C ARG A 99 -1.09 2.26 -0.47
N ALA A 100 -1.31 3.56 -0.29
CA ALA A 100 -2.07 4.08 0.85
C ALA A 100 -3.49 3.47 0.89
N SER A 101 -4.13 3.33 -0.27
CA SER A 101 -5.42 2.67 -0.41
C SER A 101 -5.36 1.18 -0.05
N ILE A 102 -4.36 0.43 -0.54
CA ILE A 102 -4.22 -1.00 -0.22
C ILE A 102 -3.93 -1.20 1.28
N VAL A 103 -3.08 -0.37 1.89
CA VAL A 103 -2.78 -0.43 3.34
C VAL A 103 -4.05 -0.17 4.14
N SER A 104 -4.80 0.87 3.81
CA SER A 104 -6.07 1.20 4.44
C SER A 104 -7.07 0.04 4.30
N ASN A 105 -7.17 -0.57 3.11
CA ASN A 105 -8.02 -1.73 2.88
C ASN A 105 -7.59 -2.93 3.75
N ASN A 106 -6.29 -3.21 3.84
CA ASN A 106 -5.79 -4.31 4.66
C ASN A 106 -6.03 -4.09 6.15
N LEU A 107 -5.86 -2.86 6.65
CA LEU A 107 -6.23 -2.50 8.01
C LEU A 107 -7.73 -2.68 8.24
N ASN A 108 -8.57 -2.25 7.29
CA ASN A 108 -10.02 -2.41 7.39
C ASN A 108 -10.41 -3.90 7.43
N VAL A 109 -9.82 -4.73 6.58
CA VAL A 109 -10.02 -6.19 6.59
C VAL A 109 -9.58 -6.81 7.92
N MET A 110 -8.42 -6.41 8.45
CA MET A 110 -7.92 -6.91 9.74
C MET A 110 -8.83 -6.49 10.90
N MET A 111 -9.29 -5.24 10.91
CA MET A 111 -10.21 -4.72 11.92
C MET A 111 -11.57 -5.42 11.89
N LYS A 112 -12.11 -5.69 10.69
CA LYS A 112 -13.34 -6.49 10.54
C LYS A 112 -13.18 -7.89 11.12
N ASN A 113 -12.08 -8.57 10.80
CA ASN A 113 -11.80 -9.89 11.35
C ASN A 113 -11.68 -9.87 12.88
N LEU A 114 -10.97 -8.89 13.44
CA LEU A 114 -10.85 -8.73 14.89
C LEU A 114 -12.20 -8.46 15.54
N ASN A 115 -13.00 -7.54 14.98
CA ASN A 115 -14.34 -7.24 15.48
C ASN A 115 -15.26 -8.47 15.42
N ALA A 116 -15.20 -9.27 14.36
CA ALA A 116 -15.96 -10.51 14.26
C ALA A 116 -15.64 -11.46 15.41
N VAL A 117 -14.36 -11.60 15.76
CA VAL A 117 -13.92 -12.40 16.92
C VAL A 117 -14.39 -11.79 18.24
N VAL A 118 -14.26 -10.47 18.42
CA VAL A 118 -14.70 -9.76 19.63
C VAL A 118 -16.20 -9.95 19.85
N ILE A 119 -17.03 -9.75 18.82
CA ILE A 119 -18.48 -9.90 18.90
C ILE A 119 -18.86 -11.37 19.18
N ALA A 120 -18.18 -12.31 18.51
CA ALA A 120 -18.41 -13.75 18.73
C ALA A 120 -18.15 -14.19 20.18
N ILE A 121 -17.27 -13.51 20.90
CA ILE A 121 -17.00 -13.76 22.33
C ILE A 121 -17.95 -12.94 23.23
N ALA A 122 -18.21 -11.69 22.87
CA ALA A 122 -18.98 -10.76 23.69
C ALA A 122 -20.47 -11.15 23.79
N VAL A 123 -21.08 -11.63 22.70
CA VAL A 123 -22.51 -12.01 22.67
C VAL A 123 -22.82 -13.18 23.61
N PRO A 124 -22.13 -14.34 23.53
CA PRO A 124 -22.30 -15.42 24.51
C PRO A 124 -22.01 -14.97 25.95
N SER A 125 -20.97 -14.14 26.14
CA SER A 125 -20.59 -13.63 27.47
C SER A 125 -21.68 -12.76 28.09
N PHE A 126 -22.36 -11.93 27.28
CA PHE A 126 -23.47 -11.11 27.73
C PHE A 126 -24.66 -11.97 28.19
N PHE A 127 -25.08 -12.94 27.36
CA PHE A 127 -26.18 -13.84 27.75
C PHE A 127 -25.83 -14.70 28.97
N ALA A 128 -24.58 -15.12 29.09
CA ALA A 128 -24.09 -15.83 30.26
C ALA A 128 -24.10 -14.97 31.54
N GLY A 129 -23.89 -13.65 31.41
CA GLY A 129 -23.96 -12.72 32.53
C GLY A 129 -25.40 -12.36 32.94
N VAL A 130 -26.32 -12.23 31.98
CA VAL A 130 -27.71 -11.77 32.23
C VAL A 130 -28.65 -12.92 32.61
N GLY A 131 -28.55 -14.07 31.96
CA GLY A 131 -29.44 -15.22 32.17
C GLY A 131 -28.64 -16.47 32.51
N GLY A 132 -27.67 -16.31 33.40
CA GLY A 132 -26.60 -17.27 33.66
C GLY A 132 -27.08 -18.64 34.16
N MET A 133 -26.13 -19.42 34.66
CA MET A 133 -26.35 -20.83 35.03
C MET A 133 -27.48 -21.05 36.05
N SER A 134 -27.84 -20.02 36.83
CA SER A 134 -28.96 -20.05 37.79
C SER A 134 -30.33 -20.07 37.12
N GLU A 135 -30.57 -19.19 36.13
CA GLU A 135 -31.83 -19.24 35.36
C GLU A 135 -31.91 -20.53 34.53
N LEU A 136 -30.81 -20.97 33.93
CA LEU A 136 -30.84 -22.16 33.08
C LEU A 136 -31.15 -23.45 33.87
N ALA A 137 -30.61 -23.59 35.09
CA ALA A 137 -30.96 -24.69 36.00
C ALA A 137 -32.44 -24.64 36.42
N THR A 138 -32.97 -23.44 36.61
CA THR A 138 -34.39 -23.22 36.96
C THR A 138 -35.33 -23.57 35.79
N ILE A 139 -34.95 -23.22 34.56
CA ILE A 139 -35.75 -23.48 33.35
C ILE A 139 -35.70 -24.95 32.93
N THR A 140 -34.54 -25.59 33.03
CA THR A 140 -34.36 -27.00 32.60
C THR A 140 -34.83 -28.01 33.64
N GLN A 141 -35.08 -27.59 34.89
CA GLN A 141 -35.41 -28.47 36.04
C GLN A 141 -34.38 -29.59 36.30
N ILE A 142 -33.21 -29.52 35.68
CA ILE A 142 -32.09 -30.45 35.89
C ILE A 142 -31.27 -29.91 37.07
N ALA A 143 -31.51 -30.50 38.25
CA ALA A 143 -30.85 -30.08 39.48
C ALA A 143 -29.40 -30.57 39.61
N ASP A 144 -28.94 -31.49 38.76
CA ASP A 144 -27.57 -32.01 38.82
C ASP A 144 -26.57 -31.06 38.14
N PRO A 145 -25.67 -30.41 38.90
CA PRO A 145 -24.70 -29.48 38.34
C PRO A 145 -23.77 -30.14 37.31
N ARG A 146 -23.53 -31.45 37.42
CA ARG A 146 -22.62 -32.20 36.52
C ARG A 146 -23.09 -32.22 35.07
N VAL A 147 -24.38 -32.05 34.83
CA VAL A 147 -24.97 -32.03 33.48
C VAL A 147 -25.22 -30.60 33.01
N THR A 148 -25.67 -29.71 33.91
CA THR A 148 -26.01 -28.33 33.56
C THR A 148 -24.80 -27.50 33.14
N TYR A 149 -23.64 -27.65 33.80
CA TYR A 149 -22.39 -26.96 33.41
C TYR A 149 -21.91 -27.28 31.98
N PRO A 150 -21.72 -28.55 31.58
CA PRO A 150 -21.25 -28.86 30.23
C PRO A 150 -22.28 -28.50 29.15
N VAL A 151 -23.59 -28.64 29.43
CA VAL A 151 -24.65 -28.23 28.49
C VAL A 151 -24.64 -26.73 28.25
N PHE A 152 -24.49 -25.93 29.31
CA PHE A 152 -24.41 -24.47 29.20
C PHE A 152 -23.18 -24.03 28.39
N ILE A 153 -22.01 -24.62 28.65
CA ILE A 153 -20.77 -24.32 27.92
C ILE A 153 -20.90 -24.69 26.45
N LEU A 154 -21.49 -25.85 26.14
CA LEU A 154 -21.75 -26.28 24.75
C LEU A 154 -22.70 -25.32 24.03
N LEU A 155 -23.77 -24.89 24.71
CA LEU A 155 -24.74 -23.96 24.14
C LEU A 155 -24.12 -22.59 23.86
N MET A 156 -23.33 -22.05 24.80
CA MET A 156 -22.66 -20.76 24.63
C MET A 156 -21.54 -20.82 23.59
N SER A 157 -20.80 -21.92 23.53
CA SER A 157 -19.79 -22.14 22.49
C SER A 157 -20.44 -22.24 21.10
N GLY A 158 -21.57 -22.96 21.01
CA GLY A 158 -22.37 -23.04 19.78
C GLY A 158 -22.90 -21.67 19.34
N LEU A 159 -23.40 -20.86 20.28
CA LEU A 159 -23.84 -19.50 20.02
C LEU A 159 -22.70 -18.63 19.48
N GLY A 160 -21.51 -18.69 20.09
CA GLY A 160 -20.34 -17.92 19.66
C GLY A 160 -19.88 -18.31 18.25
N VAL A 161 -19.82 -19.61 17.95
CA VAL A 161 -19.49 -20.10 16.60
C VAL A 161 -20.55 -19.67 15.58
N ALA A 162 -21.84 -19.74 15.92
CA ALA A 162 -22.93 -19.31 15.05
C ALA A 162 -22.84 -17.80 14.74
N VAL A 163 -22.62 -16.97 15.77
CA VAL A 163 -22.46 -15.51 15.60
C VAL A 163 -21.24 -15.20 14.73
N TYR A 164 -20.09 -15.85 14.98
CA TYR A 164 -18.90 -15.70 14.12
C TYR A 164 -19.19 -16.07 12.67
N TRP A 165 -19.90 -17.18 12.44
CA TRP A 165 -20.24 -17.65 11.10
C TRP A 165 -21.20 -16.70 10.37
N ILE A 166 -22.22 -16.18 11.07
CA ILE A 166 -23.16 -15.19 10.53
C ILE A 166 -22.43 -13.92 10.12
N ILE A 167 -21.57 -13.36 10.99
CA ILE A 167 -20.82 -12.13 10.68
C ILE A 167 -19.95 -12.35 9.45
N LYS A 168 -19.20 -13.45 9.40
CA LYS A 168 -18.33 -13.77 8.26
C LYS A 168 -19.10 -14.01 6.97
N HIS A 169 -20.32 -14.54 7.04
CA HIS A 169 -21.17 -14.77 5.88
C HIS A 169 -21.77 -13.46 5.35
N VAL A 170 -22.22 -12.58 6.24
CA VAL A 170 -22.74 -11.25 5.89
C VAL A 170 -21.67 -10.38 5.27
N GLU A 171 -20.44 -10.41 5.78
CA GLU A 171 -19.32 -9.62 5.23
C GLU A 171 -18.78 -10.12 3.88
N LYS A 172 -19.16 -11.33 3.45
CA LYS A 172 -18.76 -11.89 2.15
C LYS A 172 -19.64 -11.36 1.00
N HIS A 173 -20.76 -10.72 1.30
CA HIS A 173 -21.69 -10.08 0.36
C HIS A 173 -21.61 -8.55 0.48
#